data_AF-A0A1D2R1Y6-F1
#
_entry.id   AF-A0A1D2R1Y6-F1
#
_cell.length_a   1.000
_cell.length_b   1.000
_cell.length_c   1.000
_cell.angle_alpha   90.00
_cell.angle_beta   90.00
_cell.angle_gamma   90.00
#
_symmetry.space_group_name_H-M   'P 1'
#
loop_
_entity.id
_entity.type
_entity.pdbx_description
1 polymer ?
#
loop_
_entity_poly.entity_id
_entity_poly.type
_entity_poly.pdbx_seq_one_letter_code
_entity_poly.pdbx_strand_id
1 'polypeptide(L)'
;MNTDNIESRLRDFEEKVKLRRFEEKVKRLKELEKELDSLDTKGFESEVSAIKSKLKSTSRIPEIEREISGLKARIDDGKPVVEKCVFRLDTNPTYKIEIESGANQGVYSVRLITPHYSSRPESADVGEDLLDYINKSIEDVTEAMNRVRGVRGGEQEKIEEYSEEMLESLRDLGCILYKQILPSDVIGELSKHQQIKCLQMDISEDLGEYPWEVMHDDSNRDGFLGLKYALGRSIQVRGVIKVPTEIRGDKLKALVIGDPLEGCEGGLPMARKEAEEVVKKLEDAGVEVKTLIGKSATLPRVLPELGRGYDIIHYAGHAEFDMKKPRDSYLILRNKMHLKAKNITKQFEGKKKPIFAYINACKAGKRADREEKVEDIEYANDVPGLASAFMEKGICYIGSVWPIHDDASADAAICFYENFLDGVSIGESLRRAKVEVYNKYNGKRAAWAGLVLYGNPTLTIVRG
;
A
#
# COMPACT_ATOMS: atom_id res chain seq x y z
N MET A 1 -58.42 18.88 -17.06
CA MET A 1 -57.62 17.67 -17.34
C MET A 1 -57.15 17.12 -16.02
N ASN A 2 -57.49 15.86 -15.72
CA ASN A 2 -57.40 15.29 -14.37
C ASN A 2 -55.95 14.87 -14.07
N THR A 3 -55.27 15.58 -13.17
CA THR A 3 -53.87 15.37 -12.77
C THR A 3 -53.59 13.96 -12.25
N ASP A 4 -54.58 13.33 -11.60
CA ASP A 4 -54.49 11.97 -11.06
C ASP A 4 -54.30 10.90 -12.15
N ASN A 5 -54.80 11.15 -13.37
CA ASN A 5 -54.66 10.23 -14.50
C ASN A 5 -53.27 10.31 -15.16
N ILE A 6 -52.55 11.42 -14.99
CA ILE A 6 -51.20 11.59 -15.52
C ILE A 6 -50.18 10.91 -14.60
N GLU A 7 -50.32 11.09 -13.28
CA GLU A 7 -49.42 10.45 -12.30
C GLU A 7 -49.53 8.92 -12.31
N SER A 8 -50.74 8.37 -12.45
CA SER A 8 -50.93 6.92 -12.56
C SER A 8 -50.23 6.36 -13.80
N ARG A 9 -50.33 7.05 -14.95
CA ARG A 9 -49.69 6.62 -16.20
C ARG A 9 -48.16 6.75 -16.16
N LEU A 10 -47.62 7.70 -15.39
CA LEU A 10 -46.18 7.86 -15.17
C LEU A 10 -45.62 6.73 -14.29
N ARG A 11 -46.32 6.35 -13.20
CA ARG A 11 -45.92 5.21 -12.35
C ARG A 11 -45.94 3.88 -13.12
N ASP A 12 -46.99 3.63 -13.89
CA ASP A 12 -47.10 2.45 -14.77
C ASP A 12 -45.97 2.39 -15.82
N PHE A 13 -45.55 3.55 -16.32
CA PHE A 13 -44.45 3.64 -17.28
C PHE A 13 -43.10 3.36 -16.61
N GLU A 14 -42.85 3.90 -15.42
CA GLU A 14 -41.63 3.64 -14.64
C GLU A 14 -41.50 2.16 -14.24
N GLU A 15 -42.60 1.51 -13.83
CA GLU A 15 -42.60 0.08 -13.53
C GLU A 15 -42.27 -0.76 -14.77
N LYS A 16 -42.85 -0.44 -15.93
CA LYS A 16 -42.54 -1.12 -17.20
C LYS A 16 -41.09 -0.92 -17.65
N VAL A 17 -40.45 0.19 -17.28
CA VAL A 17 -39.03 0.43 -17.56
C VAL A 17 -38.15 -0.36 -16.60
N LYS A 18 -38.50 -0.43 -15.30
CA LYS A 18 -37.80 -1.25 -14.31
C LYS A 18 -37.87 -2.74 -14.64
N LEU A 19 -39.04 -3.22 -15.07
CA LEU A 19 -39.24 -4.62 -15.47
C LEU A 19 -38.35 -5.00 -16.66
N ARG A 20 -38.31 -4.15 -17.72
CA ARG A 20 -37.45 -4.36 -18.89
C ARG A 20 -35.97 -4.39 -18.55
N ARG A 21 -35.49 -3.47 -17.70
CA ARG A 21 -34.09 -3.48 -17.23
C ARG A 21 -33.75 -4.74 -16.44
N PHE A 22 -34.70 -5.26 -15.66
CA PHE A 22 -34.51 -6.50 -14.93
C PHE A 22 -34.46 -7.72 -15.87
N GLU A 23 -35.33 -7.78 -16.88
CA GLU A 23 -35.31 -8.81 -17.92
C GLU A 23 -33.98 -8.84 -18.69
N GLU A 24 -33.42 -7.66 -19.03
CA GLU A 24 -32.10 -7.52 -19.67
C GLU A 24 -30.98 -8.08 -18.77
N LYS A 25 -31.01 -7.77 -17.47
CA LYS A 25 -30.03 -8.30 -16.51
C LYS A 25 -30.12 -9.82 -16.36
N VAL A 26 -31.32 -10.38 -16.29
CA VAL A 26 -31.53 -11.84 -16.22
C VAL A 26 -31.04 -12.51 -17.50
N LYS A 27 -31.25 -11.90 -18.66
CA LYS A 27 -30.72 -12.39 -19.94
C LYS A 27 -29.18 -12.39 -19.92
N ARG A 28 -28.55 -11.33 -19.44
CA ARG A 28 -27.09 -11.23 -19.35
C ARG A 28 -26.49 -12.29 -18.42
N LEU A 29 -27.11 -12.57 -17.27
CA LEU A 29 -26.67 -13.66 -16.39
C LEU A 29 -26.67 -15.03 -17.09
N LYS A 30 -27.71 -15.33 -17.87
CA LYS A 30 -27.78 -16.58 -18.64
C LYS A 30 -26.70 -16.66 -19.72
N GLU A 31 -26.35 -15.54 -20.34
CA GLU A 31 -25.24 -15.46 -21.29
C GLU A 31 -23.90 -15.75 -20.59
N LEU A 32 -23.66 -15.15 -19.41
CA LEU A 32 -22.46 -15.37 -18.61
C LEU A 32 -22.34 -16.81 -18.10
N GLU A 33 -23.45 -17.42 -17.68
CA GLU A 33 -23.50 -18.85 -17.31
C GLU A 33 -23.06 -19.74 -18.47
N LYS A 34 -23.60 -19.47 -19.67
CA LYS A 34 -23.25 -20.20 -20.89
C LYS A 34 -21.80 -19.98 -21.31
N GLU A 35 -21.28 -18.76 -21.15
CA GLU A 35 -19.87 -18.45 -21.39
C GLU A 35 -18.96 -19.26 -20.45
N LEU A 36 -19.28 -19.30 -19.15
CA LEU A 36 -18.52 -20.04 -18.15
C LEU A 36 -18.53 -21.55 -18.41
N ASP A 37 -19.68 -22.12 -18.77
CA ASP A 37 -19.82 -23.56 -19.08
C ASP A 37 -19.10 -23.98 -20.37
N SER A 38 -18.74 -23.03 -21.23
CA SER A 38 -18.05 -23.29 -22.51
C SER A 38 -16.51 -23.32 -22.40
N LEU A 39 -15.94 -22.98 -21.24
CA LEU A 39 -14.49 -22.92 -21.02
C LEU A 39 -13.90 -24.29 -20.66
N ASP A 40 -12.64 -24.54 -21.03
CA ASP A 40 -11.88 -25.71 -20.53
C ASP A 40 -11.32 -25.40 -19.12
N THR A 41 -12.12 -25.69 -18.10
CA THR A 41 -11.86 -25.24 -16.72
C THR A 41 -10.99 -26.20 -15.89
N LYS A 42 -10.25 -27.10 -16.52
CA LYS A 42 -9.44 -28.11 -15.82
C LYS A 42 -8.36 -27.44 -14.95
N GLY A 43 -8.44 -27.61 -13.63
CA GLY A 43 -7.55 -26.97 -12.65
C GLY A 43 -8.04 -25.64 -12.05
N PHE A 44 -9.27 -25.22 -12.36
CA PHE A 44 -9.91 -24.00 -11.81
C PHE A 44 -11.29 -24.30 -11.17
N GLU A 45 -11.52 -25.53 -10.73
CA GLU A 45 -12.83 -26.02 -10.31
C GLU A 45 -13.43 -25.24 -9.13
N SER A 46 -12.59 -24.77 -8.20
CA SER A 46 -13.02 -23.93 -7.06
C SER A 46 -13.49 -22.54 -7.48
N GLU A 47 -12.82 -21.95 -8.48
CA GLU A 47 -13.16 -20.61 -8.99
C GLU A 47 -14.44 -20.65 -9.82
N VAL A 48 -14.62 -21.68 -10.63
CA VAL A 48 -15.87 -21.92 -11.36
C VAL A 48 -17.05 -22.10 -10.41
N SER A 49 -16.85 -22.85 -9.32
CA SER A 49 -17.89 -23.02 -8.29
C SER A 49 -18.24 -21.69 -7.61
N ALA A 50 -17.23 -20.86 -7.32
CA ALA A 50 -17.43 -19.51 -6.77
C ALA A 50 -18.23 -18.64 -7.74
N ILE A 51 -17.85 -18.55 -9.03
CA ILE A 51 -18.58 -17.75 -10.03
C ILE A 51 -20.03 -18.26 -10.19
N LYS A 52 -20.25 -19.59 -10.20
CA LYS A 52 -21.59 -20.19 -10.30
C LYS A 52 -22.49 -19.84 -9.13
N SER A 53 -21.94 -19.69 -7.92
CA SER A 53 -22.71 -19.27 -6.76
C SER A 53 -23.28 -17.84 -6.89
N LYS A 54 -22.59 -16.99 -7.66
CA LYS A 54 -22.91 -15.56 -7.87
C LYS A 54 -23.93 -15.32 -8.99
N LEU A 55 -24.07 -16.27 -9.93
CA LEU A 55 -25.03 -16.21 -11.05
C LEU A 55 -26.51 -16.10 -10.63
N LYS A 56 -26.81 -16.26 -9.34
CA LYS A 56 -28.17 -16.10 -8.79
C LYS A 56 -28.58 -14.63 -8.59
N SER A 57 -27.66 -13.67 -8.66
CA SER A 57 -27.93 -12.25 -8.40
C SER A 57 -27.66 -11.36 -9.61
N THR A 58 -28.65 -10.55 -9.99
CA THR A 58 -28.56 -9.60 -11.11
C THR A 58 -27.75 -8.34 -10.76
N SER A 59 -27.50 -8.05 -9.49
CA SER A 59 -26.60 -6.94 -9.08
C SER A 59 -25.12 -7.26 -9.34
N ARG A 60 -24.76 -8.55 -9.39
CA ARG A 60 -23.37 -9.02 -9.47
C ARG A 60 -22.84 -9.21 -10.89
N ILE A 61 -23.60 -8.79 -11.91
CA ILE A 61 -23.21 -8.93 -13.33
C ILE A 61 -21.82 -8.37 -13.62
N PRO A 62 -21.44 -7.14 -13.18
CA PRO A 62 -20.11 -6.59 -13.46
C PRO A 62 -18.97 -7.39 -12.81
N GLU A 63 -19.21 -7.93 -11.61
CA GLU A 63 -18.25 -8.78 -10.89
C GLU A 63 -18.06 -10.12 -11.62
N ILE A 64 -19.16 -10.76 -12.02
CA ILE A 64 -19.15 -12.04 -12.76
C ILE A 64 -18.44 -11.86 -14.12
N GLU A 65 -18.68 -10.74 -14.82
CA GLU A 65 -17.99 -10.41 -16.07
C GLU A 65 -16.48 -10.29 -15.87
N ARG A 66 -16.04 -9.61 -14.81
CA ARG A 66 -14.63 -9.46 -14.46
C ARG A 66 -13.99 -10.81 -14.13
N GLU A 67 -14.65 -11.65 -13.35
CA GLU A 67 -14.15 -12.97 -12.96
C GLU A 67 -14.07 -13.94 -14.15
N ILE A 68 -15.09 -13.99 -15.01
CA ILE A 68 -15.08 -14.80 -16.23
C ILE A 68 -13.98 -14.33 -17.18
N SER A 69 -13.81 -13.01 -17.35
CA SER A 69 -12.74 -12.45 -18.18
C SER A 69 -11.34 -12.80 -17.63
N GLY A 70 -11.17 -12.77 -16.31
CA GLY A 70 -9.92 -13.16 -15.65
C GLY A 70 -9.62 -14.66 -15.78
N LEU A 71 -10.64 -15.50 -15.65
CA LEU A 71 -10.54 -16.95 -15.85
C LEU A 71 -10.16 -17.29 -17.30
N LYS A 72 -10.79 -16.66 -18.30
CA LYS A 72 -10.47 -16.82 -19.73
C LYS A 72 -9.00 -16.52 -20.02
N ALA A 73 -8.49 -15.39 -19.54
CA ALA A 73 -7.09 -15.02 -19.74
C ALA A 73 -6.11 -16.04 -19.15
N ARG A 74 -6.45 -16.65 -18.01
CA ARG A 74 -5.61 -17.68 -17.35
C ARG A 74 -5.67 -19.03 -18.05
N ILE A 75 -6.80 -19.36 -18.67
CA ILE A 75 -6.98 -20.56 -19.49
C ILE A 75 -6.19 -20.42 -20.80
N ASP A 76 -6.26 -19.26 -21.46
CA ASP A 76 -5.57 -18.99 -22.74
C ASP A 76 -4.03 -19.00 -22.60
N ASP A 77 -3.47 -18.65 -21.43
CA ASP A 77 -2.02 -18.57 -21.20
C ASP A 77 -1.33 -19.93 -20.88
N GLY A 78 -2.05 -21.05 -20.78
CA GLY A 78 -1.46 -22.40 -20.91
C GLY A 78 -0.45 -22.92 -19.86
N LYS A 79 -0.42 -22.38 -18.62
CA LYS A 79 0.17 -22.87 -17.32
C LYS A 79 1.07 -21.83 -16.62
N PRO A 80 1.33 -21.95 -15.29
CA PRO A 80 0.56 -22.57 -14.21
C PRO A 80 0.05 -21.50 -13.22
N VAL A 81 -0.70 -21.94 -12.21
CA VAL A 81 -0.90 -21.22 -10.94
C VAL A 81 0.40 -20.50 -10.58
N VAL A 82 0.35 -19.17 -10.52
CA VAL A 82 1.43 -18.38 -9.92
C VAL A 82 1.58 -18.95 -8.51
N GLU A 83 2.66 -19.68 -8.25
CA GLU A 83 3.03 -20.06 -6.89
C GLU A 83 3.17 -18.75 -6.11
N LYS A 84 2.13 -18.46 -5.32
CA LYS A 84 2.01 -17.28 -4.47
C LYS A 84 3.13 -17.34 -3.44
N CYS A 85 4.06 -16.40 -3.49
CA CYS A 85 5.21 -16.32 -2.58
C CYS A 85 5.08 -15.09 -1.71
N VAL A 86 4.61 -15.17 -0.45
CA VAL A 86 4.75 -14.06 0.51
C VAL A 86 4.81 -14.57 1.95
N PHE A 87 5.82 -14.17 2.72
CA PHE A 87 6.28 -14.91 3.89
C PHE A 87 5.89 -14.28 5.24
N ARG A 88 5.64 -15.10 6.27
CA ARG A 88 5.52 -14.65 7.67
C ARG A 88 6.91 -14.34 8.23
N LEU A 89 7.05 -13.19 8.88
CA LEU A 89 8.31 -12.78 9.48
C LEU A 89 8.43 -13.31 10.92
N ASP A 90 9.47 -14.08 11.21
CA ASP A 90 9.80 -14.54 12.58
C ASP A 90 10.48 -13.40 13.36
N THR A 91 9.67 -12.44 13.83
CA THR A 91 10.16 -11.17 14.40
C THR A 91 10.24 -11.14 15.92
N ASN A 92 9.79 -12.21 16.59
CA ASN A 92 9.59 -12.27 18.04
C ASN A 92 9.00 -10.96 18.64
N PRO A 93 7.96 -10.35 18.02
CA PRO A 93 7.51 -9.02 18.41
C PRO A 93 6.63 -9.14 19.65
N THR A 94 6.78 -8.18 20.57
CA THR A 94 6.02 -8.14 21.83
C THR A 94 4.53 -7.91 21.61
N TYR A 95 4.07 -7.36 20.49
CA TYR A 95 2.64 -7.18 20.25
C TYR A 95 2.34 -7.38 18.77
N LYS A 96 1.30 -8.16 18.48
CA LYS A 96 0.91 -8.51 17.12
C LYS A 96 -0.60 -8.55 16.96
N ILE A 97 -1.11 -7.96 15.89
CA ILE A 97 -2.49 -8.14 15.43
C ILE A 97 -2.46 -8.99 14.17
N GLU A 98 -3.20 -10.09 14.17
CA GLU A 98 -3.50 -10.88 12.97
C GLU A 98 -4.86 -10.44 12.43
N ILE A 99 -4.92 -10.13 11.13
CA ILE A 99 -6.16 -9.83 10.41
C ILE A 99 -6.22 -10.77 9.21
N GLU A 100 -7.15 -11.72 9.25
CA GLU A 100 -7.32 -12.73 8.23
C GLU A 100 -8.69 -12.61 7.56
N SER A 101 -8.75 -12.71 6.23
CA SER A 101 -10.02 -12.76 5.52
C SER A 101 -10.77 -14.05 5.83
N GLY A 102 -12.05 -13.91 6.13
CA GLY A 102 -12.99 -15.01 6.36
C GLY A 102 -13.45 -15.66 5.07
N ALA A 103 -14.30 -16.69 5.20
CA ALA A 103 -14.85 -17.41 4.05
C ALA A 103 -15.85 -16.58 3.22
N ASN A 104 -16.46 -15.57 3.85
CA ASN A 104 -17.39 -14.64 3.22
C ASN A 104 -16.72 -13.28 3.09
N GLN A 105 -17.03 -12.56 2.00
CA GLN A 105 -16.58 -11.18 1.80
C GLN A 105 -17.10 -10.27 2.92
N GLY A 106 -16.26 -9.36 3.41
CA GLY A 106 -16.60 -8.48 4.53
C GLY A 106 -16.56 -9.17 5.90
N VAL A 107 -16.17 -10.44 5.97
CA VAL A 107 -15.92 -11.13 7.24
C VAL A 107 -14.43 -11.25 7.44
N TYR A 108 -13.94 -10.79 8.59
CA TYR A 108 -12.54 -10.84 8.98
C TYR A 108 -12.39 -11.57 10.30
N SER A 109 -11.29 -12.27 10.48
CA SER A 109 -10.86 -12.87 11.74
C SER A 109 -9.72 -12.02 12.29
N VAL A 110 -9.94 -11.41 13.45
CA VAL A 110 -8.95 -10.56 14.11
C VAL A 110 -8.50 -11.19 15.42
N ARG A 111 -7.19 -11.18 15.66
CA ARG A 111 -6.59 -11.70 16.89
C ARG A 111 -5.48 -10.80 17.38
N LEU A 112 -5.46 -10.50 18.68
CA LEU A 112 -4.35 -9.84 19.34
C LEU A 112 -3.46 -10.87 20.06
N ILE A 113 -2.16 -10.75 19.87
CA ILE A 113 -1.13 -11.58 20.51
C ILE A 113 -0.15 -10.66 21.24
N THR A 114 0.11 -10.97 22.50
CA THR A 114 1.02 -10.28 23.42
C THR A 114 1.83 -11.32 24.22
N PRO A 115 2.92 -10.97 24.94
CA PRO A 115 3.73 -11.90 25.72
C PRO A 115 2.95 -12.68 26.77
N HIS A 116 1.86 -12.10 27.27
CA HIS A 116 1.12 -12.62 28.42
C HIS A 116 -0.31 -13.00 28.08
N TYR A 117 -0.77 -12.66 26.88
CA TYR A 117 -2.16 -12.81 26.46
C TYR A 117 -2.24 -13.03 24.96
N SER A 118 -2.96 -14.06 24.54
CA SER A 118 -3.38 -14.25 23.15
C SER A 118 -4.90 -14.32 23.16
N SER A 119 -5.55 -13.39 22.46
CA SER A 119 -6.99 -13.43 22.29
C SER A 119 -7.38 -14.63 21.44
N ARG A 120 -8.63 -15.08 21.58
CA ARG A 120 -9.20 -15.95 20.55
C ARG A 120 -9.40 -15.12 19.28
N PRO A 121 -9.36 -15.75 18.09
CA PRO A 121 -9.85 -15.11 16.88
C PRO A 121 -11.29 -14.68 17.08
N GLU A 122 -11.56 -13.41 16.88
CA GLU A 122 -12.89 -12.85 16.87
C GLU A 122 -13.25 -12.46 15.45
N SER A 123 -14.46 -12.84 15.04
CA SER A 123 -14.97 -12.49 13.72
C SER A 123 -15.54 -11.08 13.76
N ALA A 124 -15.01 -10.20 12.91
CA ALA A 124 -15.62 -8.93 12.57
C ALA A 124 -16.37 -9.11 11.25
N ASP A 125 -17.70 -8.96 11.28
CA ASP A 125 -18.53 -8.98 10.08
C ASP A 125 -18.98 -7.54 9.80
N VAL A 126 -18.37 -6.92 8.78
CA VAL A 126 -18.74 -5.57 8.36
C VAL A 126 -19.94 -5.57 7.42
N GLY A 127 -20.24 -6.71 6.78
CA GLY A 127 -21.23 -6.79 5.71
C GLY A 127 -20.81 -6.07 4.42
N GLU A 128 -21.59 -6.30 3.34
CA GLU A 128 -21.28 -5.82 1.99
C GLU A 128 -21.39 -4.28 1.88
N ASP A 129 -22.46 -3.69 2.43
CA ASP A 129 -22.72 -2.25 2.33
C ASP A 129 -21.61 -1.39 3.00
N LEU A 130 -21.13 -1.83 4.16
CA LEU A 130 -20.08 -1.11 4.88
C LEU A 130 -18.72 -1.32 4.22
N LEU A 131 -18.48 -2.50 3.64
CA LEU A 131 -17.28 -2.75 2.85
C LEU A 131 -17.22 -1.83 1.63
N ASP A 132 -18.33 -1.69 0.91
CA ASP A 132 -18.46 -0.75 -0.21
C ASP A 132 -18.22 0.69 0.25
N TYR A 133 -18.73 1.06 1.43
CA TYR A 133 -18.49 2.38 2.02
C TYR A 133 -17.03 2.62 2.40
N ILE A 134 -16.33 1.62 2.96
CA ILE A 134 -14.89 1.70 3.25
C ILE A 134 -14.10 1.91 1.96
N ASN A 135 -14.39 1.13 0.93
CA ASN A 135 -13.73 1.25 -0.38
C ASN A 135 -13.97 2.61 -1.00
N LYS A 136 -15.21 3.12 -0.95
CA LYS A 136 -15.53 4.46 -1.39
C LYS A 136 -14.78 5.54 -0.57
N SER A 137 -14.67 5.37 0.74
CA SER A 137 -13.95 6.33 1.59
C SER A 137 -12.44 6.38 1.25
N ILE A 138 -11.86 5.25 0.84
CA ILE A 138 -10.50 5.17 0.31
C ILE A 138 -10.37 5.96 -1.02
N GLU A 139 -11.35 5.83 -1.91
CA GLU A 139 -11.41 6.61 -3.16
C GLU A 139 -11.54 8.11 -2.86
N ASP A 140 -12.44 8.51 -1.95
CA ASP A 140 -12.64 9.91 -1.55
C ASP A 140 -11.36 10.54 -0.99
N VAL A 141 -10.61 9.81 -0.15
CA VAL A 141 -9.28 10.21 0.34
C VAL A 141 -8.29 10.41 -0.82
N THR A 142 -8.29 9.50 -1.79
CA THR A 142 -7.43 9.58 -2.98
C THR A 142 -7.75 10.81 -3.80
N GLU A 143 -9.03 11.08 -4.05
CA GLU A 143 -9.49 12.26 -4.76
C GLU A 143 -9.09 13.55 -4.04
N ALA A 144 -9.24 13.60 -2.71
CA ALA A 144 -8.81 14.74 -1.91
C ALA A 144 -7.30 14.99 -2.03
N MET A 145 -6.47 13.94 -1.97
CA MET A 145 -5.03 14.05 -2.20
C MET A 145 -4.70 14.55 -3.61
N ASN A 146 -5.43 14.09 -4.63
CA ASN A 146 -5.29 14.54 -6.01
C ASN A 146 -5.67 16.02 -6.17
N ARG A 147 -6.73 16.48 -5.49
CA ARG A 147 -7.11 17.90 -5.46
C ARG A 147 -5.96 18.75 -4.91
N VAL A 148 -5.39 18.39 -3.75
CA VAL A 148 -4.26 19.11 -3.15
C VAL A 148 -3.06 19.19 -4.11
N ARG A 149 -2.75 18.09 -4.81
CA ARG A 149 -1.65 18.04 -5.79
C ARG A 149 -1.93 18.85 -7.06
N GLY A 150 -3.18 18.91 -7.50
CA GLY A 150 -3.62 19.59 -8.71
C GLY A 150 -3.65 21.11 -8.63
N VAL A 151 -3.62 21.68 -7.41
CA VAL A 151 -3.60 23.14 -7.22
C VAL A 151 -2.29 23.72 -7.74
N ARG A 152 -2.40 24.70 -8.65
CA ARG A 152 -1.24 25.42 -9.19
C ARG A 152 -0.67 26.40 -8.17
N GLY A 153 0.63 26.66 -8.26
CA GLY A 153 1.31 27.62 -7.36
C GLY A 153 0.61 28.99 -7.36
N GLY A 154 0.30 29.50 -6.17
CA GLY A 154 -0.33 30.81 -5.96
C GLY A 154 -1.72 30.77 -5.30
N GLU A 155 -2.39 29.61 -5.24
CA GLU A 155 -3.71 29.47 -4.60
C GLU A 155 -3.60 28.82 -3.20
N GLN A 156 -2.89 29.49 -2.30
CA GLN A 156 -2.53 28.93 -0.99
C GLN A 156 -3.76 28.62 -0.11
N GLU A 157 -4.83 29.41 -0.23
CA GLU A 157 -6.10 29.15 0.47
C GLU A 157 -6.77 27.85 0.04
N LYS A 158 -6.74 27.51 -1.26
CA LYS A 158 -7.32 26.24 -1.75
C LYS A 158 -6.48 25.03 -1.35
N ILE A 159 -5.16 25.17 -1.34
CA ILE A 159 -4.27 24.11 -0.82
C ILE A 159 -4.63 23.82 0.63
N GLU A 160 -4.81 24.87 1.43
CA GLU A 160 -5.17 24.75 2.84
C GLU A 160 -6.54 24.07 3.04
N GLU A 161 -7.56 24.50 2.27
CA GLU A 161 -8.91 23.93 2.29
C GLU A 161 -8.92 22.44 1.91
N TYR A 162 -8.34 22.08 0.76
CA TYR A 162 -8.29 20.69 0.31
C TYR A 162 -7.44 19.81 1.23
N SER A 163 -6.39 20.38 1.85
CA SER A 163 -5.59 19.64 2.82
C SER A 163 -6.35 19.35 4.12
N GLU A 164 -7.23 20.26 4.58
CA GLU A 164 -8.11 20.00 5.72
C GLU A 164 -9.16 18.94 5.37
N GLU A 165 -9.81 19.04 4.20
CA GLU A 165 -10.78 18.05 3.71
C GLU A 165 -10.16 16.65 3.63
N MET A 166 -8.92 16.55 3.12
CA MET A 166 -8.15 15.31 3.07
C MET A 166 -7.89 14.74 4.47
N LEU A 167 -7.51 15.59 5.43
CA LEU A 167 -7.24 15.17 6.80
C LEU A 167 -8.52 14.71 7.53
N GLU A 168 -9.65 15.38 7.30
CA GLU A 168 -10.97 14.95 7.79
C GLU A 168 -11.37 13.60 7.19
N SER A 169 -11.23 13.44 5.87
CA SER A 169 -11.51 12.17 5.18
C SER A 169 -10.65 11.02 5.72
N LEU A 170 -9.38 11.29 6.04
CA LEU A 170 -8.49 10.32 6.69
C LEU A 170 -8.94 9.94 8.11
N ARG A 171 -9.46 10.91 8.89
CA ARG A 171 -10.01 10.63 10.24
C ARG A 171 -11.27 9.77 10.13
N ASP A 172 -12.17 10.09 9.21
CA ASP A 172 -13.42 9.36 9.03
C ASP A 172 -13.15 7.92 8.61
N LEU A 173 -12.33 7.72 7.56
CA LEU A 173 -11.86 6.39 7.15
C LEU A 173 -11.18 5.65 8.32
N GLY A 174 -10.29 6.33 9.04
CA GLY A 174 -9.59 5.79 10.18
C GLY A 174 -10.53 5.31 11.30
N CYS A 175 -11.56 6.08 11.62
CA CYS A 175 -12.56 5.75 12.62
C CYS A 175 -13.38 4.52 12.22
N ILE A 176 -13.77 4.44 10.95
CA ILE A 176 -14.52 3.30 10.42
C ILE A 176 -13.66 2.04 10.51
N LEU A 177 -12.44 2.08 9.99
CA LEU A 177 -11.52 0.94 10.06
C LEU A 177 -11.27 0.51 11.51
N TYR A 178 -11.03 1.46 12.41
CA TYR A 178 -10.74 1.16 13.81
C TYR A 178 -11.93 0.49 14.51
N LYS A 179 -13.15 1.03 14.37
CA LYS A 179 -14.33 0.55 15.10
C LYS A 179 -15.00 -0.67 14.47
N GLN A 180 -14.91 -0.83 13.16
CA GLN A 180 -15.63 -1.88 12.43
C GLN A 180 -14.78 -3.12 12.19
N ILE A 181 -13.45 -2.96 12.06
CA ILE A 181 -12.54 -4.09 11.83
C ILE A 181 -11.98 -4.62 13.14
N LEU A 182 -11.60 -3.75 14.10
CA LEU A 182 -11.04 -4.23 15.36
C LEU A 182 -12.16 -4.60 16.35
N PRO A 183 -12.18 -5.84 16.87
CA PRO A 183 -13.12 -6.23 17.92
C PRO A 183 -12.95 -5.40 19.20
N SER A 184 -14.02 -5.26 19.99
CA SER A 184 -14.03 -4.46 21.22
C SER A 184 -12.97 -4.90 22.23
N ASP A 185 -12.69 -6.20 22.31
CA ASP A 185 -11.68 -6.73 23.21
C ASP A 185 -10.27 -6.30 22.77
N VAL A 186 -9.99 -6.32 21.46
CA VAL A 186 -8.73 -5.83 20.90
C VAL A 186 -8.57 -4.33 21.14
N ILE A 187 -9.62 -3.53 20.89
CA ILE A 187 -9.64 -2.08 21.18
C ILE A 187 -9.39 -1.82 22.66
N GLY A 188 -10.06 -2.57 23.54
CA GLY A 188 -9.91 -2.49 24.98
C GLY A 188 -8.47 -2.75 25.44
N GLU A 189 -7.83 -3.77 24.89
CA GLU A 189 -6.43 -4.09 25.20
C GLU A 189 -5.45 -3.03 24.67
N LEU A 190 -5.64 -2.53 23.45
CA LEU A 190 -4.83 -1.43 22.90
C LEU A 190 -4.96 -0.14 23.72
N SER A 191 -6.13 0.09 24.31
CA SER A 191 -6.43 1.27 25.14
C SER A 191 -5.85 1.18 26.54
N LYS A 192 -5.92 0.00 27.18
CA LYS A 192 -5.41 -0.23 28.55
C LYS A 192 -3.88 -0.21 28.61
N HIS A 193 -3.22 -0.71 27.58
CA HIS A 193 -1.77 -0.95 27.60
C HIS A 193 -0.98 0.19 26.95
N GLN A 194 -0.79 1.28 27.71
CA GLN A 194 0.07 2.40 27.30
C GLN A 194 1.54 1.99 27.07
N GLN A 195 1.97 0.81 27.52
CA GLN A 195 3.32 0.29 27.27
C GLN A 195 3.53 -0.25 25.84
N ILE A 196 2.47 -0.45 25.06
CA ILE A 196 2.61 -0.94 23.68
C ILE A 196 3.27 0.18 22.88
N LYS A 197 4.53 -0.02 22.49
CA LYS A 197 5.28 0.93 21.64
C LYS A 197 5.37 0.46 20.20
N CYS A 198 5.37 -0.85 19.98
CA CYS A 198 5.61 -1.48 18.70
C CYS A 198 4.54 -2.53 18.46
N LEU A 199 4.02 -2.58 17.23
CA LEU A 199 2.94 -3.47 16.87
C LEU A 199 3.19 -4.04 15.46
N GLN A 200 3.24 -5.37 15.39
CA GLN A 200 3.29 -6.11 14.13
C GLN A 200 1.87 -6.36 13.63
N MET A 201 1.59 -6.06 12.36
CA MET A 201 0.34 -6.42 11.71
C MET A 201 0.60 -7.56 10.73
N ASP A 202 -0.04 -8.71 10.94
CA ASP A 202 0.01 -9.85 10.05
C ASP A 202 -1.30 -9.93 9.30
N ILE A 203 -1.27 -9.57 8.02
CA ILE A 203 -2.45 -9.26 7.21
C ILE A 203 -2.57 -10.29 6.08
N SER A 204 -3.78 -10.74 5.76
CA SER A 204 -4.01 -11.55 4.56
C SER A 204 -3.65 -10.80 3.26
N GLU A 205 -3.30 -11.54 2.20
CA GLU A 205 -2.88 -10.96 0.91
C GLU A 205 -3.86 -9.93 0.34
N ASP A 206 -5.15 -10.28 0.33
CA ASP A 206 -6.27 -9.47 -0.15
C ASP A 206 -6.60 -8.26 0.74
N LEU A 207 -5.95 -8.18 1.91
CA LEU A 207 -6.11 -7.11 2.88
C LEU A 207 -4.89 -6.20 2.96
N GLY A 208 -3.79 -6.54 2.27
CA GLY A 208 -2.56 -5.75 2.29
C GLY A 208 -2.74 -4.32 1.77
N GLU A 209 -3.84 -4.10 1.06
CA GLU A 209 -4.29 -2.88 0.40
C GLU A 209 -4.76 -1.79 1.35
N TYR A 210 -5.35 -2.15 2.49
CA TYR A 210 -6.00 -1.15 3.31
C TYR A 210 -4.96 -0.30 4.06
N PRO A 211 -5.25 0.99 4.32
CA PRO A 211 -4.32 1.88 5.01
C PRO A 211 -4.37 1.68 6.53
N TRP A 212 -4.02 0.49 7.01
CA TRP A 212 -4.11 0.11 8.42
C TRP A 212 -3.46 1.10 9.41
N GLU A 213 -2.41 1.84 9.03
CA GLU A 213 -1.80 2.86 9.89
C GLU A 213 -2.70 4.07 10.13
N VAL A 214 -3.70 4.31 9.28
CA VAL A 214 -4.65 5.43 9.42
C VAL A 214 -5.84 5.09 10.29
N MET A 215 -5.97 3.84 10.78
CA MET A 215 -6.91 3.52 11.85
C MET A 215 -6.80 4.55 12.98
N HIS A 216 -7.94 5.12 13.38
CA HIS A 216 -8.01 6.29 14.25
C HIS A 216 -8.90 6.02 15.45
N ASP A 217 -8.32 6.16 16.64
CA ASP A 217 -9.03 6.18 17.91
C ASP A 217 -9.56 7.60 18.18
N ASP A 218 -10.87 7.77 18.03
CA ASP A 218 -11.54 9.08 18.12
C ASP A 218 -11.60 9.67 19.54
N SER A 219 -11.10 8.94 20.54
CA SER A 219 -10.90 9.51 21.89
C SER A 219 -9.82 10.59 21.93
N ASN A 220 -8.95 10.66 20.90
CA ASN A 220 -7.92 11.68 20.74
C ASN A 220 -7.89 12.21 19.29
N ARG A 221 -7.80 13.54 19.13
CA ARG A 221 -7.74 14.20 17.82
C ARG A 221 -6.65 13.61 16.91
N ASP A 222 -5.52 13.23 17.48
CA ASP A 222 -4.36 12.67 16.77
C ASP A 222 -4.17 11.16 17.04
N GLY A 223 -5.27 10.44 17.34
CA GLY A 223 -5.31 9.02 17.71
C GLY A 223 -4.97 8.00 16.59
N PHE A 224 -4.21 8.40 15.56
CA PHE A 224 -3.83 7.51 14.47
C PHE A 224 -2.82 6.45 14.94
N LEU A 225 -3.06 5.18 14.59
CA LEU A 225 -2.16 4.08 14.97
C LEU A 225 -0.73 4.31 14.46
N GLY A 226 -0.57 4.85 13.24
CA GLY A 226 0.73 5.14 12.64
C GLY A 226 1.53 6.27 13.31
N LEU A 227 0.88 7.11 14.13
CA LEU A 227 1.54 8.13 14.93
C LEU A 227 1.82 7.62 16.36
N LYS A 228 0.95 6.73 16.86
CA LYS A 228 0.99 6.17 18.21
C LYS A 228 1.98 5.00 18.36
N TYR A 229 2.06 4.11 17.37
CA TYR A 229 2.83 2.86 17.45
C TYR A 229 3.88 2.75 16.34
N ALA A 230 4.99 2.10 16.67
CA ALA A 230 5.99 1.65 15.70
C ALA A 230 5.43 0.43 14.95
N LEU A 231 4.77 0.70 13.82
CA LEU A 231 4.08 -0.31 13.02
C LEU A 231 5.01 -0.97 12.00
N GLY A 232 4.83 -2.29 11.83
CA GLY A 232 5.36 -3.04 10.72
C GLY A 232 4.31 -4.02 10.22
N ARG A 233 4.21 -4.20 8.91
CA ARG A 233 3.29 -5.12 8.25
C ARG A 233 4.02 -6.39 7.79
N SER A 234 3.35 -7.52 7.86
CA SER A 234 3.69 -8.73 7.12
C SER A 234 2.44 -9.20 6.39
N ILE A 235 2.60 -9.77 5.20
CA ILE A 235 1.50 -10.28 4.40
C ILE A 235 1.59 -11.79 4.37
N GLN A 236 0.54 -12.46 4.88
CA GLN A 236 0.53 -13.89 5.11
C GLN A 236 0.23 -14.68 3.81
N VAL A 237 1.22 -15.35 3.20
CA VAL A 237 0.97 -16.42 2.20
C VAL A 237 2.04 -17.53 2.21
N ARG A 238 1.85 -18.53 3.09
CA ARG A 238 2.64 -19.79 3.20
C ARG A 238 4.16 -19.64 3.39
N GLY A 239 4.61 -19.98 4.59
CA GLY A 239 6.04 -20.13 4.95
C GLY A 239 6.52 -19.06 5.92
N VAL A 240 7.60 -19.36 6.64
CA VAL A 240 8.23 -18.43 7.59
C VAL A 240 9.57 -17.99 7.00
N ILE A 241 9.72 -16.69 6.73
CA ILE A 241 11.04 -16.09 6.49
C ILE A 241 11.57 -15.57 7.81
N LYS A 242 12.76 -16.03 8.17
CA LYS A 242 13.56 -15.36 9.18
C LYS A 242 14.07 -14.04 8.61
N VAL A 243 13.59 -12.94 9.19
CA VAL A 243 14.16 -11.61 8.98
C VAL A 243 15.14 -11.31 10.11
N PRO A 244 16.24 -10.58 9.81
CA PRO A 244 17.11 -10.09 10.86
C PRO A 244 16.33 -9.21 11.86
N THR A 245 16.66 -9.34 13.14
CA THR A 245 16.27 -8.38 14.19
C THR A 245 17.34 -7.33 14.43
N GLU A 246 18.57 -7.59 13.96
CA GLU A 246 19.73 -6.74 14.20
C GLU A 246 20.56 -6.63 12.93
N ILE A 247 21.11 -5.44 12.71
CA ILE A 247 22.19 -5.19 11.76
C ILE A 247 23.50 -5.22 12.53
N ARG A 248 24.35 -6.21 12.26
CA ARG A 248 25.68 -6.34 12.86
C ARG A 248 26.76 -6.08 11.83
N GLY A 249 27.71 -5.23 12.17
CA GLY A 249 28.91 -4.99 11.37
C GLY A 249 29.53 -3.62 11.60
N ASP A 250 30.85 -3.57 11.62
CA ASP A 250 31.63 -2.36 11.94
C ASP A 250 31.55 -1.29 10.84
N LYS A 251 31.16 -1.68 9.61
CA LYS A 251 31.00 -0.78 8.45
C LYS A 251 29.81 -1.20 7.59
N LEU A 252 28.69 -0.50 7.76
CA LEU A 252 27.52 -0.66 6.90
C LEU A 252 27.83 -0.11 5.50
N LYS A 253 27.18 -0.67 4.48
CA LYS A 253 27.23 -0.17 3.10
C LYS A 253 25.85 0.26 2.63
N ALA A 254 25.75 1.43 1.98
CA ALA A 254 24.51 1.93 1.42
C ALA A 254 24.63 2.25 -0.08
N LEU A 255 23.58 1.96 -0.84
CA LEU A 255 23.41 2.44 -2.21
C LEU A 255 22.29 3.48 -2.22
N VAL A 256 22.62 4.71 -2.61
CA VAL A 256 21.66 5.82 -2.71
C VAL A 256 21.46 6.20 -4.17
N ILE A 257 20.21 6.14 -4.63
CA ILE A 257 19.78 6.50 -5.98
C ILE A 257 18.76 7.64 -5.84
N GLY A 258 19.01 8.78 -6.50
CA GLY A 258 18.17 9.97 -6.32
C GLY A 258 17.94 10.74 -7.62
N ASP A 259 16.73 11.23 -7.83
CA ASP A 259 16.28 12.03 -8.98
C ASP A 259 16.88 11.59 -10.35
N PRO A 260 16.58 10.37 -10.84
CA PRO A 260 17.18 9.89 -12.10
C PRO A 260 16.83 10.73 -13.34
N LEU A 261 15.76 11.53 -13.26
CA LEU A 261 15.26 12.41 -14.32
C LEU A 261 15.76 13.86 -14.19
N GLU A 262 16.83 14.11 -13.43
CA GLU A 262 17.44 15.44 -13.29
C GLU A 262 17.65 16.13 -14.66
N GLY A 263 17.11 17.34 -14.79
CA GLY A 263 17.20 18.15 -16.01
C GLY A 263 16.39 17.60 -17.19
N CYS A 264 15.48 16.66 -16.94
CA CYS A 264 14.51 16.16 -17.90
C CYS A 264 13.09 16.47 -17.43
N GLU A 265 12.12 16.34 -18.33
CA GLU A 265 10.71 16.31 -17.97
C GLU A 265 10.47 15.22 -16.91
N GLY A 266 9.77 15.59 -15.82
CA GLY A 266 9.56 14.72 -14.66
C GLY A 266 10.67 14.74 -13.62
N GLY A 267 11.72 15.56 -13.76
CA GLY A 267 12.72 15.75 -12.70
C GLY A 267 12.13 16.24 -11.37
N LEU A 268 12.68 15.74 -10.27
CA LEU A 268 12.21 15.96 -8.89
C LEU A 268 13.35 16.58 -8.05
N PRO A 269 13.49 17.92 -8.02
CA PRO A 269 14.54 18.59 -7.25
C PRO A 269 14.52 18.26 -5.76
N MET A 270 13.33 18.00 -5.20
CA MET A 270 13.19 17.60 -3.80
C MET A 270 13.63 16.16 -3.53
N ALA A 271 13.40 15.22 -4.46
CA ALA A 271 13.96 13.86 -4.38
C ALA A 271 15.49 13.87 -4.48
N ARG A 272 16.06 14.82 -5.24
CA ARG A 272 17.51 15.04 -5.25
C ARG A 272 18.01 15.52 -3.89
N LYS A 273 17.35 16.55 -3.34
CA LYS A 273 17.69 17.09 -2.02
C LYS A 273 17.61 16.02 -0.94
N GLU A 274 16.55 15.20 -0.96
CA GLU A 274 16.41 14.02 -0.09
C GLU A 274 17.62 13.09 -0.21
N ALA A 275 17.96 12.66 -1.43
CA ALA A 275 19.07 11.76 -1.64
C ALA A 275 20.41 12.35 -1.18
N GLU A 276 20.67 13.64 -1.44
CA GLU A 276 21.88 14.33 -1.00
C GLU A 276 21.98 14.44 0.53
N GLU A 277 20.88 14.77 1.22
CA GLU A 277 20.84 14.81 2.68
C GLU A 277 20.95 13.42 3.32
N VAL A 278 20.30 12.39 2.74
CA VAL A 278 20.43 11.00 3.18
C VAL A 278 21.86 10.50 3.05
N VAL A 279 22.56 10.84 1.96
CA VAL A 279 23.99 10.54 1.80
C VAL A 279 24.79 11.14 2.94
N LYS A 280 24.58 12.42 3.22
CA LYS A 280 25.28 13.12 4.31
C LYS A 280 25.05 12.43 5.67
N LYS A 281 23.80 12.10 6.01
CA LYS A 281 23.49 11.40 7.27
C LYS A 281 24.16 10.04 7.37
N LEU A 282 24.16 9.27 6.28
CA LEU A 282 24.80 7.97 6.22
C LEU A 282 26.33 8.09 6.38
N GLU A 283 26.96 9.02 5.65
CA GLU A 283 28.41 9.26 5.74
C GLU A 283 28.83 9.76 7.12
N ASP A 284 28.08 10.70 7.71
CA ASP A 284 28.29 11.21 9.08
C ASP A 284 28.22 10.08 10.12
N ALA A 285 27.38 9.07 9.89
CA ALA A 285 27.27 7.88 10.74
C ALA A 285 28.35 6.81 10.46
N GLY A 286 29.26 7.04 9.51
CA GLY A 286 30.35 6.12 9.14
C GLY A 286 29.95 5.01 8.16
N VAL A 287 28.82 5.13 7.48
CA VAL A 287 28.36 4.18 6.44
C VAL A 287 29.15 4.42 5.15
N GLU A 288 29.60 3.35 4.49
CA GLU A 288 30.19 3.43 3.15
C GLU A 288 29.07 3.62 2.11
N VAL A 289 29.01 4.82 1.50
CA VAL A 289 27.91 5.18 0.60
C VAL A 289 28.36 5.17 -0.86
N LYS A 290 27.61 4.45 -1.70
CA LYS A 290 27.65 4.58 -3.16
C LYS A 290 26.51 5.47 -3.62
N THR A 291 26.82 6.54 -4.34
CA THR A 291 25.84 7.47 -4.88
C THR A 291 25.65 7.32 -6.38
N LEU A 292 24.40 7.30 -6.81
CA LEU A 292 23.97 7.35 -8.21
C LEU A 292 22.80 8.34 -8.30
N ILE A 293 23.11 9.63 -8.20
CA ILE A 293 22.14 10.73 -8.21
C ILE A 293 22.14 11.44 -9.58
N GLY A 294 20.97 11.89 -10.03
CA GLY A 294 20.81 12.68 -11.25
C GLY A 294 21.18 11.92 -12.52
N LYS A 295 21.95 12.57 -13.39
CA LYS A 295 22.49 12.00 -14.64
C LYS A 295 23.24 10.67 -14.46
N SER A 296 23.73 10.37 -13.26
CA SER A 296 24.49 9.14 -12.98
C SER A 296 23.62 7.90 -12.71
N ALA A 297 22.32 8.07 -12.44
CA ALA A 297 21.36 7.01 -12.14
C ALA A 297 20.90 6.23 -13.37
N THR A 298 21.84 5.71 -14.16
CA THR A 298 21.56 4.96 -15.40
C THR A 298 21.42 3.47 -15.12
N LEU A 299 20.59 2.77 -15.90
CA LEU A 299 20.42 1.31 -15.77
C LEU A 299 21.76 0.53 -15.81
N PRO A 300 22.72 0.82 -16.72
CA PRO A 300 24.01 0.12 -16.75
C PRO A 300 24.89 0.38 -15.51
N ARG A 301 24.63 1.46 -14.77
CA ARG A 301 25.34 1.76 -13.51
C ARG A 301 24.62 1.19 -12.30
N VAL A 302 23.29 1.31 -12.25
CA VAL A 302 22.49 0.88 -11.09
C VAL A 302 22.42 -0.65 -11.01
N LEU A 303 22.13 -1.33 -12.12
CA LEU A 303 21.83 -2.77 -12.09
C LEU A 303 23.00 -3.63 -11.56
N PRO A 304 24.27 -3.41 -11.97
CA PRO A 304 25.39 -4.16 -11.41
C PRO A 304 25.70 -3.81 -9.95
N GLU A 305 25.42 -2.56 -9.54
CA GLU A 305 25.67 -2.11 -8.17
C GLU A 305 24.77 -2.83 -7.17
N LEU A 306 23.49 -3.07 -7.49
CA LEU A 306 22.57 -3.81 -6.61
C LEU A 306 23.14 -5.15 -6.09
N GLY A 307 23.99 -5.81 -6.89
CA GLY A 307 24.62 -7.08 -6.53
C GLY A 307 25.95 -6.97 -5.76
N ARG A 308 26.38 -5.78 -5.31
CA ARG A 308 27.65 -5.56 -4.58
C ARG A 308 27.58 -5.75 -3.06
N GLY A 309 26.44 -6.19 -2.53
CA GLY A 309 26.31 -6.54 -1.11
C GLY A 309 26.12 -5.34 -0.18
N TYR A 310 25.23 -4.43 -0.55
CA TYR A 310 24.80 -3.32 0.30
C TYR A 310 23.91 -3.81 1.46
N ASP A 311 23.94 -3.10 2.59
CA ASP A 311 23.04 -3.28 3.74
C ASP A 311 21.77 -2.45 3.59
N ILE A 312 21.88 -1.28 2.97
CA ILE A 312 20.80 -0.30 2.80
C ILE A 312 20.68 0.05 1.32
N ILE A 313 19.45 0.07 0.80
CA ILE A 313 19.15 0.70 -0.49
C ILE A 313 18.20 1.87 -0.24
N HIS A 314 18.56 3.05 -0.71
CA HIS A 314 17.68 4.21 -0.74
C HIS A 314 17.39 4.59 -2.19
N TYR A 315 16.11 4.79 -2.51
CA TYR A 315 15.67 5.30 -3.79
C TYR A 315 14.69 6.45 -3.58
N ALA A 316 14.98 7.60 -4.19
CA ALA A 316 14.08 8.75 -4.28
C ALA A 316 13.83 9.10 -5.76
N GLY A 317 12.59 8.93 -6.23
CA GLY A 317 12.27 9.13 -7.65
C GLY A 317 10.85 8.70 -8.03
N HIS A 318 10.67 8.24 -9.26
CA HIS A 318 9.38 7.76 -9.75
C HIS A 318 9.34 6.24 -9.84
N ALA A 319 8.19 5.66 -9.56
CA ALA A 319 7.93 4.25 -9.78
C ALA A 319 6.63 4.05 -10.56
N GLU A 320 6.49 2.87 -11.14
CA GLU A 320 5.22 2.36 -11.63
C GLU A 320 4.97 0.99 -11.03
N PHE A 321 3.76 0.80 -10.55
CA PHE A 321 3.33 -0.42 -9.87
C PHE A 321 2.38 -1.17 -10.81
N ASP A 322 2.80 -2.37 -11.21
CA ASP A 322 1.97 -3.28 -12.00
C ASP A 322 1.26 -4.22 -11.02
N MET A 323 -0.02 -3.92 -10.84
CA MET A 323 -0.92 -4.60 -9.91
C MET A 323 -1.19 -6.05 -10.34
N LYS A 324 -1.31 -6.29 -11.65
CA LYS A 324 -1.57 -7.64 -12.20
C LYS A 324 -0.32 -8.49 -12.21
N LYS A 325 0.85 -7.85 -12.37
CA LYS A 325 2.16 -8.49 -12.41
C LYS A 325 3.10 -7.76 -11.45
N PRO A 326 3.02 -8.01 -10.14
CA PRO A 326 3.85 -7.34 -9.12
C PRO A 326 5.34 -7.30 -9.47
N ARG A 327 5.87 -8.41 -10.01
CA ARG A 327 7.26 -8.57 -10.46
C ARG A 327 7.67 -7.69 -11.64
N ASP A 328 6.72 -7.16 -12.39
CA ASP A 328 6.91 -6.22 -13.49
C ASP A 328 6.83 -4.74 -13.05
N SER A 329 6.42 -4.45 -11.81
CA SER A 329 6.58 -3.11 -11.20
C SER A 329 8.02 -2.63 -11.29
N TYR A 330 8.25 -1.32 -11.46
CA TYR A 330 9.58 -0.79 -11.72
C TYR A 330 9.87 0.58 -11.13
N LEU A 331 11.15 0.82 -10.88
CA LEU A 331 11.71 2.14 -10.60
C LEU A 331 12.14 2.78 -11.92
N ILE A 332 11.87 4.08 -12.09
CA ILE A 332 12.28 4.83 -13.28
C ILE A 332 13.71 5.34 -13.08
N LEU A 333 14.58 5.03 -14.03
CA LEU A 333 15.97 5.46 -14.08
C LEU A 333 16.18 6.49 -15.18
N ARG A 334 17.42 6.96 -15.32
CA ARG A 334 17.82 7.90 -16.36
C ARG A 334 17.37 7.43 -17.75
N ASN A 335 16.97 8.38 -18.59
CA ASN A 335 16.42 8.18 -19.93
C ASN A 335 15.10 7.37 -19.93
N LYS A 336 14.29 7.50 -18.86
CA LYS A 336 13.02 6.76 -18.68
C LYS A 336 13.20 5.24 -18.79
N MET A 337 14.37 4.72 -18.39
CA MET A 337 14.63 3.27 -18.37
C MET A 337 13.98 2.63 -17.15
N HIS A 338 13.42 1.43 -17.32
CA HIS A 338 12.68 0.74 -16.25
C HIS A 338 13.54 -0.30 -15.55
N LEU A 339 13.74 -0.14 -14.25
CA LEU A 339 14.37 -1.15 -13.38
C LEU A 339 13.27 -1.95 -12.68
N LYS A 340 12.91 -3.10 -13.26
CA LYS A 340 11.83 -3.94 -12.74
C LYS A 340 12.20 -4.67 -11.45
N ALA A 341 11.21 -4.90 -10.60
CA ALA A 341 11.32 -5.61 -9.33
C ALA A 341 12.01 -6.98 -9.50
N LYS A 342 11.62 -7.76 -10.53
CA LYS A 342 12.28 -9.04 -10.87
C LYS A 342 13.77 -8.91 -11.21
N ASN A 343 14.17 -7.79 -11.82
CA ASN A 343 15.57 -7.55 -12.14
C ASN A 343 16.37 -7.16 -10.91
N ILE A 344 15.76 -6.41 -9.97
CA ILE A 344 16.35 -6.07 -8.68
C ILE A 344 16.58 -7.35 -7.86
N THR A 345 15.53 -8.14 -7.64
CA THR A 345 15.62 -9.33 -6.78
C THR A 345 16.57 -10.40 -7.32
N LYS A 346 16.69 -10.52 -8.65
CA LYS A 346 17.69 -11.38 -9.30
C LYS A 346 19.13 -11.00 -8.96
N GLN A 347 19.43 -9.72 -8.69
CA GLN A 347 20.78 -9.30 -8.29
C GLN A 347 21.19 -9.81 -6.91
N PHE A 348 20.22 -10.17 -6.07
CA PHE A 348 20.45 -10.66 -4.71
C PHE A 348 20.64 -12.19 -4.65
N GLU A 349 20.40 -12.91 -5.74
CA GLU A 349 20.50 -14.37 -5.76
C GLU A 349 21.95 -14.84 -5.59
N GLY A 350 22.18 -15.66 -4.55
CA GLY A 350 23.53 -16.15 -4.21
C GLY A 350 24.48 -15.09 -3.67
N LYS A 351 24.00 -13.90 -3.30
CA LYS A 351 24.80 -12.78 -2.80
C LYS A 351 24.25 -12.23 -1.50
N LYS A 352 25.02 -11.35 -0.84
CA LYS A 352 24.53 -10.57 0.30
C LYS A 352 23.39 -9.65 -0.20
N LYS A 353 22.20 -9.84 0.36
CA LYS A 353 21.01 -9.01 0.14
C LYS A 353 21.03 -7.80 1.09
N PRO A 354 20.40 -6.67 0.71
CA PRO A 354 20.16 -5.59 1.65
C PRO A 354 19.28 -6.05 2.79
N ILE A 355 19.40 -5.36 3.92
CA ILE A 355 18.61 -5.63 5.12
C ILE A 355 17.28 -4.88 5.02
N PHE A 356 17.34 -3.63 4.57
CA PHE A 356 16.14 -2.89 4.20
C PHE A 356 16.34 -2.01 2.97
N ALA A 357 15.21 -1.68 2.35
CA ALA A 357 15.11 -0.73 1.25
C ALA A 357 14.13 0.39 1.63
N TYR A 358 14.58 1.64 1.54
CA TYR A 358 13.74 2.83 1.66
C TYR A 358 13.46 3.35 0.25
N ILE A 359 12.25 3.11 -0.24
CA ILE A 359 11.84 3.41 -1.61
C ILE A 359 10.77 4.50 -1.56
N ASN A 360 11.24 5.75 -1.61
CA ASN A 360 10.37 6.90 -1.77
C ASN A 360 10.10 7.11 -3.26
N ALA A 361 9.05 6.45 -3.76
CA ALA A 361 8.72 6.49 -5.16
C ALA A 361 7.20 6.59 -5.36
N CYS A 362 6.76 7.70 -5.93
CA CYS A 362 5.36 7.92 -6.29
C CYS A 362 5.09 7.46 -7.73
N LYS A 363 3.83 7.12 -8.02
CA LYS A 363 3.35 6.93 -9.40
C LYS A 363 3.62 8.22 -10.18
N ALA A 364 4.32 8.11 -11.31
CA ALA A 364 4.59 9.24 -12.18
C ALA A 364 3.28 9.75 -12.81
N GLY A 365 2.53 10.61 -12.09
CA GLY A 365 1.50 11.42 -12.73
C GLY A 365 2.19 12.33 -13.74
N LYS A 366 1.87 12.18 -15.03
CA LYS A 366 2.40 13.04 -16.09
C LYS A 366 2.17 14.51 -15.70
N ARG A 367 3.22 15.34 -15.78
CA ARG A 367 3.08 16.80 -15.66
C ARG A 367 2.32 17.30 -16.89
N ALA A 368 1.20 17.99 -16.67
CA ALA A 368 0.35 18.55 -17.72
C ALA A 368 0.95 19.85 -18.26
N ASP A 369 1.79 19.74 -19.29
CA ASP A 369 2.25 20.88 -20.08
C ASP A 369 1.43 21.04 -21.39
N ARG A 370 0.39 20.20 -21.58
CA ARG A 370 -0.61 20.29 -22.65
C ARG A 370 -1.97 19.94 -22.07
N GLU A 371 -3.03 20.46 -22.70
CA GLU A 371 -4.47 20.28 -22.37
C GLU A 371 -4.97 18.82 -22.43
N GLU A 372 -4.08 17.83 -22.27
CA GLU A 372 -4.44 16.44 -22.06
C GLU A 372 -4.77 16.24 -20.58
N LYS A 373 -5.96 15.67 -20.34
CA LYS A 373 -6.48 15.35 -19.01
C LYS A 373 -5.38 14.69 -18.18
N VAL A 374 -5.16 15.23 -16.97
CA VAL A 374 -4.42 14.55 -15.92
C VAL A 374 -5.04 13.16 -15.78
N GLU A 375 -4.27 12.10 -16.01
CA GLU A 375 -4.71 10.77 -15.59
C GLU A 375 -4.77 10.82 -14.07
N ASP A 376 -5.98 10.71 -13.51
CA ASP A 376 -6.21 10.71 -12.06
C ASP A 376 -5.33 9.65 -11.40
N ILE A 377 -4.72 9.98 -10.27
CA ILE A 377 -3.91 8.99 -9.56
C ILE A 377 -4.86 8.05 -8.83
N GLU A 378 -4.90 6.81 -9.27
CA GLU A 378 -5.59 5.75 -8.54
C GLU A 378 -4.80 5.37 -7.29
N TYR A 379 -5.52 5.08 -6.20
CA TYR A 379 -4.95 4.37 -5.06
C TYR A 379 -4.34 3.06 -5.56
N ALA A 380 -3.11 2.78 -5.14
CA ALA A 380 -2.52 1.48 -5.38
C ALA A 380 -3.17 0.51 -4.38
N ASN A 381 -4.33 -0.03 -4.79
CA ASN A 381 -5.10 -1.02 -4.05
C ASN A 381 -4.17 -2.19 -3.66
N ASP A 382 -3.60 -2.96 -4.57
CA ASP A 382 -2.65 -4.03 -4.19
C ASP A 382 -1.37 -3.56 -3.47
N VAL A 383 -0.86 -4.44 -2.59
CA VAL A 383 0.49 -4.34 -2.01
C VAL A 383 1.47 -3.94 -3.10
N PRO A 384 2.23 -2.84 -2.96
CA PRO A 384 3.08 -2.34 -4.03
C PRO A 384 3.94 -3.47 -4.57
N GLY A 385 3.86 -3.78 -5.86
CA GLY A 385 4.51 -4.99 -6.39
C GLY A 385 6.02 -5.04 -6.16
N LEU A 386 6.64 -3.85 -5.96
CA LEU A 386 7.99 -3.71 -5.42
C LEU A 386 8.11 -4.25 -3.99
N ALA A 387 7.27 -3.83 -3.05
CA ALA A 387 7.28 -4.29 -1.66
C ALA A 387 7.23 -5.83 -1.58
N SER A 388 6.31 -6.47 -2.32
CA SER A 388 6.21 -7.94 -2.38
C SER A 388 7.51 -8.59 -2.83
N ALA A 389 8.17 -8.05 -3.86
CA ALA A 389 9.43 -8.59 -4.37
C ALA A 389 10.59 -8.49 -3.35
N PHE A 390 10.66 -7.40 -2.57
CA PHE A 390 11.65 -7.25 -1.50
C PHE A 390 11.34 -8.17 -0.31
N MET A 391 10.08 -8.23 0.12
CA MET A 391 9.62 -9.12 1.19
C MET A 391 9.86 -10.60 0.85
N GLU A 392 9.68 -10.99 -0.42
CA GLU A 392 9.98 -12.35 -0.90
C GLU A 392 11.43 -12.78 -0.65
N LYS A 393 12.35 -11.80 -0.63
CA LYS A 393 13.77 -12.04 -0.32
C LYS A 393 14.08 -11.82 1.16
N GLY A 394 13.10 -11.53 2.02
CA GLY A 394 13.29 -11.25 3.44
C GLY A 394 14.03 -9.94 3.70
N ILE A 395 13.74 -8.92 2.89
CA ILE A 395 14.27 -7.57 2.99
C ILE A 395 13.14 -6.68 3.53
N CYS A 396 13.39 -5.88 4.58
CA CYS A 396 12.40 -4.91 5.05
C CYS A 396 12.23 -3.81 3.99
N TYR A 397 11.01 -3.35 3.75
CA TYR A 397 10.71 -2.37 2.72
C TYR A 397 9.92 -1.23 3.35
N ILE A 398 10.41 -0.01 3.17
CA ILE A 398 9.66 1.22 3.47
C ILE A 398 9.29 1.85 2.14
N GLY A 399 8.02 2.16 1.96
CA GLY A 399 7.55 2.88 0.78
C GLY A 399 6.20 3.52 1.00
N SER A 400 5.78 4.33 0.04
CA SER A 400 4.51 5.05 0.09
C SER A 400 3.38 4.24 -0.54
N VAL A 401 2.23 4.11 0.14
CA VAL A 401 1.01 3.51 -0.42
C VAL A 401 0.13 4.53 -1.17
N TRP A 402 0.38 5.83 -0.96
CA TRP A 402 -0.22 6.94 -1.72
C TRP A 402 0.87 7.83 -2.32
N PRO A 403 0.55 8.65 -3.33
CA PRO A 403 1.40 9.76 -3.71
C PRO A 403 1.59 10.74 -2.55
N ILE A 404 2.82 11.09 -2.26
CA ILE A 404 3.18 11.96 -1.13
C ILE A 404 4.00 13.15 -1.61
N HIS A 405 3.76 14.33 -1.03
CA HIS A 405 4.44 15.57 -1.43
C HIS A 405 5.95 15.47 -1.23
N ASP A 406 6.73 15.83 -2.25
CA ASP A 406 8.18 15.63 -2.24
C ASP A 406 8.89 16.32 -1.05
N ASP A 407 8.36 17.43 -0.52
CA ASP A 407 8.91 18.14 0.64
C ASP A 407 8.73 17.36 1.95
N ALA A 408 7.50 16.96 2.25
CA ALA A 408 7.18 16.18 3.44
C ALA A 408 7.82 14.78 3.41
N SER A 409 7.96 14.18 2.24
CA SER A 409 8.62 12.88 2.08
C SER A 409 10.13 12.98 2.32
N ALA A 410 10.78 14.05 1.84
CA ALA A 410 12.18 14.32 2.11
C ALA A 410 12.44 14.54 3.61
N ASP A 411 11.59 15.34 4.28
CA ASP A 411 11.67 15.54 5.72
C ASP A 411 11.53 14.22 6.50
N ALA A 412 10.59 13.36 6.08
CA ALA A 412 10.39 12.06 6.70
C ALA A 412 11.63 11.16 6.54
N ALA A 413 12.22 11.10 5.35
CA ALA A 413 13.42 10.29 5.10
C ALA A 413 14.61 10.77 5.95
N ILE A 414 14.85 12.07 6.01
CA ILE A 414 15.94 12.66 6.82
C ILE A 414 15.75 12.31 8.30
N CYS A 415 14.56 12.59 8.85
CA CYS A 415 14.25 12.30 10.25
C CYS A 415 14.35 10.78 10.55
N PHE A 416 13.92 9.94 9.61
CA PHE A 416 14.04 8.50 9.72
C PHE A 416 15.50 8.05 9.84
N TYR A 417 16.38 8.49 8.93
CA TYR A 417 17.79 8.09 8.94
C TYR A 417 18.52 8.63 10.15
N GLU A 418 18.23 9.85 10.61
CA GLU A 418 18.77 10.39 11.86
C GLU A 418 18.48 9.45 13.04
N ASN A 419 17.22 9.09 13.26
CA ASN A 419 16.83 8.21 14.36
C ASN A 419 17.41 6.79 14.19
N PHE A 420 17.34 6.23 13.00
CA PHE A 420 17.75 4.85 12.76
C PHE A 420 19.27 4.67 12.94
N LEU A 421 20.06 5.63 12.47
CA LEU A 421 21.53 5.60 12.60
C LEU A 421 22.01 5.81 14.04
N ASP A 422 21.18 6.43 14.89
CA ASP A 422 21.35 6.56 16.34
C ASP A 422 20.94 5.29 17.13
N GLY A 423 20.58 4.21 16.43
CA GLY A 423 20.28 2.90 17.03
C GLY A 423 18.82 2.71 17.42
N VAL A 424 17.93 3.63 17.08
CA VAL A 424 16.48 3.45 17.22
C VAL A 424 16.00 2.38 16.22
N SER A 425 14.98 1.60 16.59
CA SER A 425 14.46 0.56 15.68
C SER A 425 13.86 1.17 14.41
N ILE A 426 13.82 0.41 13.33
CA ILE A 426 13.31 0.85 12.04
C ILE A 426 11.86 1.34 12.14
N GLY A 427 11.00 0.63 12.89
CA GLY A 427 9.60 1.00 13.06
C GLY A 427 9.43 2.26 13.91
N GLU A 428 10.21 2.40 14.99
CA GLU A 428 10.15 3.59 15.85
C GLU A 428 10.76 4.81 15.16
N SER A 429 11.80 4.62 14.36
CA SER A 429 12.39 5.67 13.52
C SER A 429 11.38 6.18 12.49
N LEU A 430 10.63 5.26 11.86
CA LEU A 430 9.56 5.63 10.93
C LEU A 430 8.41 6.35 11.65
N ARG A 431 7.97 5.85 12.81
CA ARG A 431 6.92 6.50 13.61
C ARG A 431 7.31 7.93 14.01
N ARG A 432 8.55 8.13 14.47
CA ARG A 432 9.05 9.47 14.82
C ARG A 432 9.08 10.41 13.61
N ALA A 433 9.53 9.92 12.45
CA ALA A 433 9.50 10.68 11.21
C ALA A 433 8.07 11.07 10.81
N LYS A 434 7.10 10.14 10.95
CA LYS A 434 5.68 10.44 10.71
C LYS A 434 5.14 11.51 11.67
N VAL A 435 5.46 11.43 12.96
CA VAL A 435 5.05 12.42 13.96
C VAL A 435 5.67 13.78 13.68
N GLU A 436 6.95 13.84 13.32
CA GLU A 436 7.63 15.09 12.96
C GLU A 436 6.94 15.77 11.77
N VAL A 437 6.67 15.01 10.70
CA VAL A 437 5.95 15.52 9.53
C VAL A 437 4.51 15.91 9.87
N TYR A 438 3.79 15.09 10.65
CA TYR A 438 2.44 15.41 11.09
C TYR A 438 2.41 16.74 11.85
N ASN A 439 3.30 16.94 12.82
CA ASN A 439 3.35 18.16 13.62
C ASN A 439 3.80 19.37 12.78
N LYS A 440 4.86 19.22 11.98
CA LYS A 440 5.40 20.30 11.14
C LYS A 440 4.36 20.86 10.17
N TYR A 441 3.49 20.00 9.65
CA TYR A 441 2.48 20.36 8.67
C TYR A 441 1.05 20.30 9.22
N ASN A 442 0.84 20.19 10.53
CA ASN A 442 -0.47 20.05 11.18
C ASN A 442 -1.36 18.96 10.53
N GLY A 443 -0.77 17.84 10.11
CA GLY A 443 -1.44 16.72 9.44
C GLY A 443 -1.77 16.93 7.96
N LYS A 444 -1.60 18.15 7.42
CA LYS A 444 -2.04 18.58 6.08
C LYS A 444 -1.21 18.02 4.91
N ARG A 445 -0.08 17.37 5.21
CA ARG A 445 0.78 16.69 4.23
C ARG A 445 0.70 15.19 4.45
N ALA A 446 0.13 14.46 3.49
CA ALA A 446 -0.18 13.01 3.61
C ALA A 446 1.02 12.05 3.79
N ALA A 447 2.27 12.54 3.76
CA ALA A 447 3.45 11.68 3.89
C ALA A 447 3.45 10.81 5.16
N TRP A 448 2.95 11.35 6.29
CA TRP A 448 2.83 10.59 7.54
C TRP A 448 1.83 9.41 7.43
N ALA A 449 0.75 9.59 6.66
CA ALA A 449 -0.30 8.60 6.44
C ALA A 449 0.08 7.57 5.38
N GLY A 450 0.92 7.96 4.41
CA GLY A 450 1.27 7.10 3.27
C GLY A 450 2.52 6.26 3.41
N LEU A 451 3.48 6.62 4.27
CA LEU A 451 4.67 5.79 4.45
C LEU A 451 4.35 4.52 5.24
N VAL A 452 4.70 3.35 4.72
CA VAL A 452 4.43 2.05 5.34
C VAL A 452 5.72 1.25 5.45
N LEU A 453 5.89 0.55 6.57
CA LEU A 453 6.94 -0.45 6.76
C LEU A 453 6.37 -1.85 6.55
N TYR A 454 6.87 -2.55 5.55
CA TYR A 454 6.72 -3.98 5.37
C TYR A 454 7.98 -4.68 5.90
N GLY A 455 7.88 -5.39 7.01
CA GLY A 455 9.08 -5.87 7.70
C GLY A 455 8.92 -6.03 9.19
N ASN A 456 10.05 -6.34 9.84
CA ASN A 456 10.15 -6.35 11.30
C ASN A 456 10.32 -4.92 11.84
N PRO A 457 9.36 -4.36 12.59
CA PRO A 457 9.48 -3.01 13.16
C PRO A 457 10.54 -2.89 14.27
N THR A 458 11.05 -4.02 14.78
CA THR A 458 12.06 -4.06 15.85
C THR A 458 13.51 -4.07 15.35
N LEU A 459 13.74 -4.13 14.03
CA LEU A 459 15.09 -4.13 13.46
C LEU A 459 15.90 -2.90 13.91
N THR A 460 17.06 -3.11 14.53
CA THR A 460 17.98 -2.05 15.00
C THR A 460 19.39 -2.23 14.44
N ILE A 461 20.19 -1.16 14.46
CA ILE A 461 21.64 -1.26 14.28
C ILE A 461 22.29 -1.57 15.63
N VAL A 462 23.14 -2.61 15.66
CA VAL A 462 23.99 -2.92 16.82
C VAL A 462 25.44 -2.66 16.43
N ARG A 463 26.03 -1.61 17.00
CA ARG A 463 27.47 -1.30 16.83
C ARG A 463 28.27 -2.12 17.84
N GLY A 464 29.30 -2.81 17.35
CA GLY A 464 30.19 -3.67 18.15
C GLY A 464 31.21 -2.90 18.97
#